data_AF-A0A9D7NUK9-F1
#
_entry.id   AF-A0A9D7NUK9-F1
#
_cell.length_a   1.000
_cell.length_b   1.000
_cell.length_c   1.000
_cell.angle_alpha   90.00
_cell.angle_beta   90.00
_cell.angle_gamma   90.00
#
_symmetry.space_group_name_H-M   'P 1'
#
loop_
_entity.id
_entity.type
_entity.pdbx_description
1 polymer ?
#
loop_
_entity_poly.entity_id
_entity_poly.type
_entity_poly.pdbx_seq_one_letter_code
_entity_poly.pdbx_strand_id
1 'polypeptide(L)'
;MRVLIGCEFSGAVRRAFRERGHEAWSADFLPAEDGSPYHYQFDVRALLNNVKDGPRWDLAIFHPPCTRLTNSGVRWLRERNLWAELDEAAALFRFCTTSRLIG
;
A
#
# COMPACT_ATOMS: atom_id res chain seq x y z
N MET A 1 -15.71 -6.26 -8.77
CA MET A 1 -14.71 -6.56 -7.73
C MET A 1 -14.40 -5.29 -6.96
N ARG A 2 -14.27 -5.40 -5.65
CA ARG A 2 -13.70 -4.38 -4.76
C ARG A 2 -12.19 -4.56 -4.75
N VAL A 3 -11.46 -3.53 -5.17
CA VAL A 3 -10.00 -3.57 -5.31
C VAL A 3 -9.37 -2.52 -4.41
N LEU A 4 -8.43 -2.92 -3.56
CA LEU A 4 -7.62 -2.03 -2.74
C LEU A 4 -6.23 -1.84 -3.35
N ILE A 5 -5.81 -0.60 -3.56
CA ILE A 5 -4.46 -0.25 -4.00
C ILE A 5 -3.77 0.48 -2.85
N GLY A 6 -2.93 -0.22 -2.10
CA GLY A 6 -2.19 0.33 -0.97
C GLY A 6 -0.87 0.98 -1.38
N CYS A 7 -0.48 2.01 -0.63
CA CYS A 7 0.69 2.85 -0.90
C CYS A 7 0.59 3.53 -2.28
N GLU A 8 -0.60 4.03 -2.62
CA GLU A 8 -0.85 4.70 -3.90
C GLU A 8 -1.53 6.05 -3.70
N PHE A 9 -0.81 7.11 -4.06
CA PHE A 9 -1.31 8.49 -4.04
C PHE A 9 -1.54 9.06 -5.46
N SER A 10 -0.88 8.52 -6.49
CA SER A 10 -0.98 9.02 -7.87
C SER A 10 -2.31 8.71 -8.56
N GLY A 11 -3.08 7.74 -8.04
CA GLY A 11 -4.33 7.28 -8.63
C GLY A 11 -4.20 6.46 -9.91
N ALA A 12 -2.99 6.21 -10.41
CA ALA A 12 -2.79 5.59 -11.73
C ALA A 12 -3.40 4.18 -11.83
N VAL A 13 -3.13 3.33 -10.84
CA VAL A 13 -3.63 1.95 -10.84
C VAL A 13 -5.10 1.94 -10.47
N ARG A 14 -5.50 2.74 -9.47
CA ARG A 14 -6.91 2.90 -9.09
C ARG A 14 -7.77 3.29 -10.29
N ARG A 15 -7.38 4.32 -11.07
CA ARG A 15 -8.11 4.75 -12.27
C ARG A 15 -8.21 3.64 -13.31
N ALA A 16 -7.11 2.93 -13.58
CA ALA A 16 -7.11 1.83 -14.55
C ALA A 16 -8.09 0.69 -14.21
N PHE A 17 -8.30 0.40 -12.91
CA PHE A 17 -9.32 -0.55 -12.45
C PHE A 17 -10.74 0.03 -12.55
N ARG A 18 -10.94 1.31 -12.20
CA ARG A 18 -12.26 1.97 -12.29
C ARG A 18 -12.74 2.10 -13.73
N GLU A 19 -11.85 2.40 -14.67
CA GLU A 19 -12.13 2.43 -16.12
C GLU A 19 -12.64 1.08 -16.65
N ARG A 20 -12.28 -0.02 -15.97
CA ARG A 20 -12.76 -1.38 -16.26
C ARG A 20 -14.02 -1.77 -15.49
N GLY A 21 -14.65 -0.83 -14.78
CA GLY A 21 -15.88 -1.05 -14.02
C GLY A 21 -15.70 -1.69 -12.65
N HIS A 22 -14.49 -1.66 -12.07
CA HIS A 22 -14.26 -2.17 -10.72
C HIS A 22 -14.43 -1.09 -9.64
N GLU A 23 -14.85 -1.50 -8.45
CA GLU A 23 -14.92 -0.63 -7.28
C GLU A 23 -13.52 -0.53 -6.65
N ALA A 24 -12.67 0.34 -7.22
CA ALA A 24 -11.29 0.49 -6.76
C ALA A 24 -11.10 1.72 -5.86
N TRP A 25 -10.37 1.50 -4.77
CA TRP A 25 -9.95 2.49 -3.78
C TRP A 25 -8.45 2.42 -3.59
N SER A 26 -7.83 3.58 -3.37
CA SER A 26 -6.41 3.68 -3.01
C SER A 26 -6.23 4.07 -1.54
N ALA A 27 -5.10 3.76 -0.93
CA ALA A 27 -4.74 4.24 0.40
C ALA A 27 -3.26 4.66 0.48
N ASP A 28 -2.98 5.85 0.99
CA ASP A 28 -1.64 6.37 1.24
C ASP A 28 -1.65 7.40 2.38
N PHE A 29 -0.48 7.82 2.88
CA PHE A 29 -0.40 8.95 3.80
C PHE A 29 -0.48 10.29 3.07
N LEU A 30 -0.02 10.33 1.81
CA LEU A 30 -0.10 11.50 0.96
C LEU A 30 -1.53 11.67 0.39
N PRO A 31 -1.99 12.90 0.18
CA PRO A 31 -3.27 13.13 -0.48
C PRO A 31 -3.25 12.60 -1.91
N ALA A 32 -4.42 12.26 -2.44
CA ALA A 32 -4.56 11.87 -3.84
C ALA A 32 -4.09 12.99 -4.78
N GLU A 33 -3.11 12.70 -5.63
CA GLU A 33 -2.54 13.66 -6.60
C GLU A 33 -3.60 14.15 -7.59
N ASP A 34 -4.54 13.29 -7.95
CA ASP A 34 -5.65 13.60 -8.85
C ASP A 34 -6.91 14.11 -8.14
N GLY A 35 -6.83 14.39 -6.82
CA GLY A 35 -7.96 14.90 -6.03
C GLY A 35 -9.14 13.94 -5.91
N SER A 36 -8.95 12.65 -6.19
CA SER A 36 -10.04 11.68 -6.23
C SER A 36 -10.66 11.45 -4.85
N PRO A 37 -12.00 11.35 -4.75
CA PRO A 37 -12.67 10.96 -3.51
C PRO A 37 -12.49 9.47 -3.18
N TYR A 38 -11.94 8.67 -4.10
CA TYR A 38 -11.74 7.22 -3.94
C TYR A 38 -10.38 6.89 -3.31
N HIS A 39 -9.95 7.72 -2.35
CA HIS A 39 -8.64 7.64 -1.72
C HIS A 39 -8.75 7.80 -0.20
N TYR A 40 -8.19 6.85 0.52
CA TYR A 40 -8.05 6.88 1.97
C TYR A 40 -6.71 7.48 2.34
N GLN A 41 -6.71 8.65 2.99
CA GLN A 41 -5.49 9.28 3.45
C GLN A 41 -5.11 8.82 4.87
N PHE A 42 -4.75 7.54 5.00
CA PHE A 42 -4.27 6.95 6.25
C PHE A 42 -3.54 5.62 6.00
N ASP A 43 -3.02 5.03 7.08
CA ASP A 43 -2.30 3.77 7.04
C ASP A 43 -3.14 2.60 6.51
N VAL A 44 -2.73 2.03 5.37
CA VAL A 44 -3.41 0.90 4.73
C VAL A 44 -3.56 -0.32 5.63
N ARG A 45 -2.71 -0.49 6.65
CA ARG A 45 -2.80 -1.60 7.60
C ARG A 45 -4.13 -1.60 8.37
N ALA A 46 -4.73 -0.42 8.59
CA ALA A 46 -6.04 -0.30 9.21
C ALA A 46 -7.19 -0.89 8.35
N LEU A 47 -7.04 -0.88 7.03
CA LEU A 47 -8.01 -1.51 6.11
C LEU A 47 -7.88 -3.03 6.06
N LEU A 48 -6.70 -3.55 6.37
CA LEU A 48 -6.38 -4.98 6.32
C LEU A 48 -6.62 -5.72 7.63
N ASN A 49 -6.48 -5.04 8.77
CA ASN A 49 -6.72 -5.65 10.08
C ASN A 49 -8.21 -5.79 10.42
N ASN A 50 -9.09 -5.01 9.78
CA ASN A 50 -10.51 -4.94 10.11
C ASN A 50 -11.42 -5.66 9.11
N VAL A 51 -10.91 -6.60 8.30
CA VAL A 51 -11.70 -7.26 7.23
C VAL A 51 -12.94 -8.01 7.75
N LYS A 52 -13.00 -8.36 9.04
CA LYS A 52 -14.19 -8.97 9.66
C LYS A 52 -15.39 -8.02 9.73
N ASP A 53 -15.16 -6.75 10.08
CA ASP A 53 -16.20 -5.75 10.31
C ASP A 53 -16.19 -4.63 9.25
N GLY A 54 -15.15 -4.59 8.42
CA GLY A 54 -14.92 -3.62 7.35
C GLY A 54 -15.27 -4.14 5.95
N PRO A 55 -15.02 -3.33 4.92
CA PRO A 55 -15.25 -3.74 3.53
C PRO A 55 -14.39 -4.94 3.17
N ARG A 56 -15.02 -5.95 2.57
CA ARG A 56 -14.32 -7.10 1.99
C ARG A 56 -13.69 -6.69 0.66
N TRP A 57 -12.43 -7.04 0.47
CA TRP A 57 -11.68 -6.78 -0.75
C TRP A 57 -11.50 -8.08 -1.53
N ASP A 58 -11.82 -8.04 -2.83
CA ASP A 58 -11.63 -9.19 -3.72
C ASP A 58 -10.16 -9.29 -4.19
N LEU A 59 -9.47 -8.15 -4.25
CA LEU A 59 -8.08 -8.02 -4.65
C LEU A 59 -7.43 -6.87 -3.87
N ALA A 60 -6.19 -7.06 -3.42
CA ALA A 60 -5.36 -5.96 -2.95
C ALA A 60 -4.00 -5.98 -3.63
N ILE A 61 -3.53 -4.79 -4.02
CA ILE A 61 -2.24 -4.55 -4.66
C ILE A 61 -1.50 -3.53 -3.80
N PHE A 62 -0.22 -3.75 -3.53
CA PHE A 62 0.57 -2.87 -2.67
C PHE A 62 1.82 -2.38 -3.40
N HIS A 63 2.09 -1.08 -3.28
CA HIS A 63 3.29 -0.44 -3.79
C HIS A 63 4.14 0.14 -2.65
N PRO A 64 4.55 -0.68 -1.66
CA PRO A 64 5.27 -0.16 -0.50
C PRO A 64 6.59 0.51 -0.93
N PRO A 65 7.05 1.54 -0.20
CA PRO A 65 8.30 2.22 -0.52
C PRO A 65 9.45 1.21 -0.53
N CYS A 66 10.10 1.04 -1.67
CA CYS A 66 11.18 0.07 -1.86
C CYS A 66 12.57 0.69 -1.67
N THR A 67 12.67 1.99 -1.40
CA THR A 67 13.93 2.75 -1.29
C THR A 67 14.98 2.05 -0.43
N ARG A 68 14.57 1.44 0.68
CA ARG A 68 15.47 0.73 1.61
C ARG A 68 15.54 -0.78 1.39
N LEU A 69 14.65 -1.35 0.59
CA LEU A 69 14.63 -2.78 0.24
C LEU A 69 15.51 -3.10 -0.97
N THR A 70 15.86 -2.12 -1.80
CA THR A 70 16.67 -2.35 -3.01
C THR A 70 18.14 -2.66 -2.68
N ASN A 71 18.73 -3.59 -3.45
CA ASN A 71 20.16 -3.91 -3.32
C ASN A 71 21.08 -2.70 -3.59
N SER A 72 20.68 -1.81 -4.52
CA SER A 72 21.38 -0.54 -4.79
C SER A 72 21.46 0.38 -3.57
N GLY A 73 20.58 0.20 -2.57
CA GLY A 73 20.56 0.97 -1.33
C GLY A 73 21.51 0.46 -0.24
N VAL A 74 22.03 -0.77 -0.33
CA VAL A 74 22.68 -1.49 0.78
C VAL A 74 23.91 -0.77 1.33
N ARG A 75 24.71 -0.15 0.45
CA ARG A 75 25.89 0.62 0.85
C ARG A 75 25.53 1.73 1.87
N TRP A 76 24.41 2.40 1.66
CA TRP A 76 23.99 3.53 2.48
C TRP A 76 23.52 3.11 3.88
N LEU A 77 23.11 1.84 4.07
CA LEU A 77 22.67 1.32 5.37
C LEU A 77 23.74 1.51 6.44
N ARG A 78 24.99 1.19 6.09
CA ARG A 78 26.14 1.36 6.97
C ARG A 78 26.58 2.81 7.06
N GLU A 79 26.73 3.49 5.92
CA GLU A 79 27.30 4.84 5.86
C GLU A 79 26.43 5.91 6.54
N ARG A 80 25.12 5.70 6.59
CA ARG A 80 24.15 6.67 7.13
C ARG A 80 23.33 6.11 8.30
N ASN A 81 23.67 4.93 8.80
CA ASN A 81 22.99 4.24 9.90
C ASN A 81 21.47 4.09 9.70
N LEU A 82 21.08 3.45 8.60
CA LEU A 82 19.69 3.41 8.12
C LEU A 82 18.97 2.07 8.37
N TRP A 83 19.48 1.27 9.31
CA TRP A 83 18.97 -0.08 9.58
C TRP A 83 17.51 -0.08 10.07
N ALA A 84 17.13 0.88 10.91
CA ALA A 84 15.76 1.00 11.40
C ALA A 84 14.76 1.22 10.25
N GLU A 85 15.09 2.07 9.27
CA GLU A 85 14.22 2.31 8.12
C GLU A 85 14.10 1.06 7.20
N LEU A 86 15.16 0.26 7.09
CA LEU A 86 15.09 -1.03 6.41
C LEU A 86 14.15 -1.98 7.15
N ASP A 87 14.27 -2.08 8.47
CA ASP A 87 13.44 -2.96 9.29
C ASP A 87 11.95 -2.58 9.19
N GLU A 88 11.64 -1.29 9.22
CA GLU A 88 10.28 -0.76 9.02
C GLU A 88 9.74 -1.09 7.63
N ALA A 89 10.52 -0.84 6.58
CA ALA A 89 10.12 -1.16 5.21
C ALA A 89 9.89 -2.67 5.02
N ALA A 90 10.76 -3.51 5.59
CA ALA A 90 10.64 -4.96 5.55
C ALA A 90 9.43 -5.45 6.35
N ALA A 91 9.11 -4.81 7.48
CA ALA A 91 7.92 -5.12 8.27
C ALA A 91 6.63 -4.81 7.49
N LEU A 92 6.56 -3.65 6.84
CA LEU A 92 5.41 -3.28 5.99
C LEU A 92 5.26 -4.26 4.81
N PHE A 93 6.36 -4.58 4.11
CA PHE A 93 6.33 -5.55 3.02
C PHE A 93 5.81 -6.91 3.48
N ARG A 94 6.33 -7.44 4.59
CA ARG A 94 5.85 -8.69 5.18
C ARG A 94 4.37 -8.62 5.51
N PHE A 95 3.92 -7.55 6.16
CA PHE A 95 2.51 -7.35 6.50
C PHE A 95 1.61 -7.42 5.25
N CYS A 96 1.97 -6.73 4.17
CA CYS A 96 1.21 -6.77 2.91
C CYS A 96 1.09 -8.19 2.33
N THR A 97 2.13 -9.02 2.47
CA THR A 97 2.15 -10.40 1.93
C THR A 97 1.45 -11.43 2.81
N THR A 98 1.37 -11.20 4.13
CA THR A 98 0.84 -12.19 5.10
C THR A 98 -0.56 -11.86 5.58
N SER A 99 -1.08 -10.67 5.24
CA SER A 99 -2.44 -10.27 5.57
C SER A 99 -3.46 -11.21 4.92
N ARG A 100 -4.29 -11.87 5.73
CA ARG A 100 -5.41 -12.70 5.23
C ARG A 100 -6.51 -11.79 4.69
N LEU A 101 -6.47 -11.53 3.39
CA LEU A 101 -7.54 -10.86 2.64
C LEU A 101 -8.77 -11.75 2.43
N ILE A 102 -8.59 -13.06 2.63
CA ILE A 102 -9.58 -14.10 2.33
C ILE A 102 -10.04 -14.77 3.63
N GLY A 103 -11.25 -14.41 4.07
CA GLY A 103 -12.01 -15.10 5.09
C GLY A 103 -13.44 -15.29 4.59
#